data_AF-A0A2T6IFY2-F1
#
_entry.id   AF-A0A2T6IFY2-F1
#
_cell.length_a   1.000
_cell.length_b   1.000
_cell.length_c   1.000
_cell.angle_alpha   90.00
_cell.angle_beta   90.00
_cell.angle_gamma   90.00
#
_symmetry.space_group_name_H-M   'P 1'
#
loop_
_entity.id
_entity.type
_entity.pdbx_description
1 polymer ?
#
loop_
_entity_poly.entity_id
_entity_poly.type
_entity_poly.pdbx_seq_one_letter_code
_entity_poly.pdbx_strand_id
1 'polypeptide(L)'
;MKRTVSISTQGALSKFVQRGVQCVGCRSVIREGALCRRCQENEAEIVVNKMAEMAEKEKEHSDLWTECQRCQGSLHQDVICINRDCPIFYRRAKVKKDIGTLEERLSSLSLSSDW
;
A
#
# COMPACT_ATOMS: atom_id res chain seq x y z
N MET A 1 9.06 19.22 7.32
CA MET A 1 9.19 18.93 5.87
C MET A 1 7.83 18.54 5.32
N LYS A 2 7.23 19.34 4.43
CA LYS A 2 5.98 18.99 3.75
C LYS A 2 6.27 17.80 2.84
N ARG A 3 5.65 16.64 3.09
CA ARG A 3 5.72 15.48 2.20
C ARG A 3 4.82 15.77 1.00
N THR A 4 5.40 16.21 -0.12
CA THR A 4 4.68 16.28 -1.39
C THR A 4 4.51 14.86 -1.92
N VAL A 5 3.26 14.36 -1.93
CA VAL A 5 2.92 13.06 -2.51
C VAL A 5 2.56 13.30 -3.97
N SER A 6 3.33 12.75 -4.91
CA SER A 6 3.07 12.84 -6.35
C SER A 6 1.88 11.94 -6.73
N ILE A 7 0.80 12.51 -7.26
CA ILE A 7 -0.49 11.81 -7.43
C ILE A 7 -0.81 11.40 -8.89
N SER A 8 -0.11 11.90 -9.91
CA SER A 8 -0.50 11.65 -11.31
C SER A 8 0.37 10.60 -12.02
N THR A 9 -0.09 9.35 -12.04
CA THR A 9 0.49 8.26 -12.86
C THR A 9 -0.26 8.02 -14.18
N GLN A 10 -1.27 8.83 -14.53
CA GLN A 10 -2.18 8.61 -15.66
C GLN A 10 -2.09 9.69 -16.75
N GLY A 11 -0.92 10.27 -16.99
CA GLY A 11 -0.69 11.20 -18.11
C GLY A 11 0.03 10.53 -19.29
N ALA A 12 -0.05 11.12 -20.49
CA ALA A 12 0.71 10.65 -21.65
C ALA A 12 2.23 10.61 -21.36
N LEU A 13 2.73 11.60 -20.61
CA LEU A 13 4.13 11.65 -20.16
C LEU A 13 4.48 10.56 -19.13
N SER A 14 3.53 10.14 -18.29
CA SER A 14 3.75 9.11 -17.27
C SER A 14 4.11 7.75 -17.88
N LYS A 15 3.74 7.50 -19.16
CA LYS A 15 4.08 6.26 -19.88
C LYS A 15 5.57 6.09 -20.18
N PHE A 16 6.33 7.19 -20.20
CA PHE A 16 7.77 7.18 -20.46
C PHE A 16 8.60 7.20 -19.17
N VAL A 17 7.96 7.32 -18.00
CA VAL A 17 8.65 7.35 -16.72
C VAL A 17 8.91 5.93 -16.24
N GLN A 18 10.17 5.53 -16.21
CA GLN A 18 10.60 4.32 -15.52
C GLN A 18 10.80 4.61 -14.04
N ARG A 19 10.13 3.82 -13.20
CA ARG A 19 10.29 3.92 -11.74
C ARG A 19 11.59 3.23 -11.35
N GLY A 20 12.57 3.99 -10.87
CA GLY A 20 13.79 3.43 -10.31
C GLY A 20 13.51 2.58 -9.07
N VAL A 21 14.31 1.54 -8.85
CA VAL A 21 14.22 0.68 -7.67
C VAL A 21 14.61 1.51 -6.43
N GLN A 22 13.82 1.43 -5.37
CA GLN A 22 14.01 2.20 -4.13
C GLN A 22 14.07 1.25 -2.94
N CYS A 23 15.01 1.52 -2.03
CA CYS A 23 15.11 0.81 -0.77
C CYS A 23 13.81 0.95 0.04
N VAL A 24 13.24 -0.17 0.49
CA VAL A 24 11.97 -0.19 1.25
C VAL A 24 12.10 0.52 2.60
N GLY A 25 13.27 0.44 3.25
CA GLY A 25 13.53 1.07 4.54
C GLY A 25 13.70 2.59 4.46
N CYS A 26 14.64 3.07 3.64
CA CYS A 26 15.03 4.50 3.62
C CYS A 26 14.65 5.26 2.34
N ARG A 27 14.09 4.60 1.32
CA ARG A 27 13.69 5.17 0.02
C ARG A 27 14.85 5.71 -0.84
N SER A 28 16.10 5.39 -0.52
CA SER A 28 17.23 5.67 -1.41
C SER A 28 17.09 4.91 -2.72
N VAL A 29 17.47 5.51 -3.84
CA VAL A 29 17.52 4.82 -5.14
C VAL A 29 18.64 3.77 -5.10
N ILE A 30 18.34 2.55 -5.52
CA ILE A 30 19.26 1.41 -5.57
C ILE A 30 19.26 0.79 -6.97
N ARG A 31 20.30 0.02 -7.31
CA ARG A 31 20.40 -0.64 -8.62
C ARG A 31 19.58 -1.92 -8.70
N GLU A 32 19.62 -2.71 -7.63
CA GLU A 32 18.97 -4.03 -7.53
C GLU A 32 18.62 -4.35 -6.07
N GLY A 33 17.72 -5.31 -5.86
CA GLY A 33 17.24 -5.73 -4.54
C GLY A 33 16.18 -4.82 -3.92
N ALA A 34 15.76 -5.14 -2.69
CA ALA A 34 14.75 -4.39 -1.94
C ALA A 34 15.33 -3.47 -0.86
N LEU A 35 16.55 -3.72 -0.39
CA LEU A 35 17.23 -2.95 0.64
C LEU A 35 18.58 -2.43 0.15
N CYS A 36 19.00 -1.28 0.67
CA CYS A 36 20.37 -0.81 0.52
C CYS A 36 21.27 -1.45 1.59
N ARG A 37 22.60 -1.44 1.39
CA ARG A 37 23.59 -2.06 2.30
C ARG A 37 23.37 -1.71 3.78
N ARG A 38 23.03 -0.45 4.08
CA ARG A 38 22.78 0.00 5.46
C ARG A 38 21.47 -0.53 6.05
N CYS A 39 20.43 -0.67 5.23
CA CYS A 39 19.14 -1.18 5.70
C CYS A 39 19.13 -2.72 5.82
N GLN A 40 20.09 -3.40 5.20
CA GLN A 40 20.22 -4.86 5.27
C GLN A 40 20.59 -5.34 6.67
N GLU A 41 21.40 -4.57 7.42
CA GLU A 41 21.72 -4.88 8.83
C GLU A 41 20.48 -4.87 9.73
N ASN A 42 19.48 -4.06 9.40
CA ASN A 42 18.23 -3.90 10.16
C ASN A 42 17.02 -4.52 9.43
N GLU A 43 17.25 -5.50 8.57
CA GLU A 43 16.20 -6.10 7.72
C GLU A 43 15.02 -6.65 8.52
N ALA A 44 15.30 -7.41 9.60
CA ALA A 44 14.27 -7.99 10.45
C ALA A 44 13.33 -6.93 11.04
N GLU A 45 13.89 -5.82 11.55
CA GLU A 45 13.09 -4.72 12.09
C GLU A 45 12.23 -4.06 11.01
N ILE A 46 12.79 -3.87 9.80
CA ILE A 46 12.04 -3.29 8.67
C ILE A 46 10.88 -4.20 8.27
N VAL A 47 11.11 -5.51 8.18
CA VAL A 47 10.07 -6.49 7.83
C VAL A 47 8.96 -6.48 8.88
N VAL A 48 9.29 -6.60 10.17
CA VAL A 48 8.30 -6.58 11.25
C VAL A 48 7.47 -5.30 11.22
N ASN A 49 8.11 -4.14 11.06
CA ASN A 49 7.40 -2.85 10.96
C ASN A 49 6.47 -2.80 9.74
N LYS A 50 6.88 -3.36 8.60
CA LYS A 50 6.05 -3.40 7.38
C LYS A 50 4.88 -4.37 7.51
N MET A 51 5.07 -5.51 8.18
CA MET A 51 3.99 -6.46 8.48
C MET A 51 2.97 -5.85 9.45
N ALA A 52 3.42 -5.08 10.45
CA ALA A 52 2.52 -4.36 11.34
C ALA A 52 1.71 -3.29 10.60
N GLU A 53 2.34 -2.52 9.70
CA GLU A 53 1.65 -1.55 8.82
C GLU A 53 0.61 -2.24 7.92
N MET A 54 0.93 -3.42 7.38
CA MET A 54 0.02 -4.22 6.58
C MET A 54 -1.21 -4.66 7.41
N ALA A 55 -1.00 -5.21 8.60
CA ALA A 55 -2.09 -5.65 9.48
C ALA A 55 -3.03 -4.50 9.88
N GLU A 56 -2.49 -3.29 10.11
CA GLU A 56 -3.30 -2.10 10.38
C GLU A 56 -4.19 -1.75 9.18
N LYS A 57 -3.65 -1.82 7.96
CA LYS A 57 -4.38 -1.49 6.73
C LYS A 57 -5.44 -2.53 6.38
N GLU A 58 -5.15 -3.81 6.58
CA GLU A 58 -6.12 -4.90 6.41
C GLU A 58 -7.29 -4.75 7.39
N LYS A 59 -7.00 -4.41 8.64
CA LYS A 59 -8.05 -4.11 9.62
C LYS A 59 -8.90 -2.91 9.19
N GLU A 60 -8.27 -1.80 8.79
CA GLU A 60 -8.99 -0.63 8.28
C GLU A 60 -9.86 -0.99 7.06
N HIS A 61 -9.36 -1.84 6.15
CA HIS A 61 -10.12 -2.32 5.01
C HIS A 61 -11.35 -3.13 5.43
N SER A 62 -11.17 -4.08 6.34
CA SER A 62 -12.27 -4.92 6.87
C SER A 62 -13.35 -4.06 7.51
N ASP A 63 -12.96 -3.13 8.39
CA ASP A 63 -13.89 -2.26 9.11
C ASP A 63 -14.72 -1.40 8.13
N LEU A 64 -14.06 -0.75 7.16
CA LEU A 64 -14.75 0.10 6.17
C LEU A 64 -15.62 -0.71 5.20
N TRP A 65 -15.19 -1.90 4.81
CA TRP A 65 -15.94 -2.76 3.90
C TRP A 65 -17.20 -3.32 4.58
N THR A 66 -17.07 -3.82 5.81
CA THR A 66 -18.21 -4.29 6.60
C THR A 66 -19.21 -3.16 6.87
N GLU A 67 -18.74 -1.94 7.16
CA GLU A 67 -19.62 -0.78 7.34
C GLU A 67 -20.42 -0.47 6.06
N CYS A 68 -19.79 -0.56 4.89
CA CYS A 68 -20.48 -0.40 3.62
C CYS A 68 -21.54 -1.48 3.37
N GLN A 69 -21.23 -2.75 3.67
CA GLN A 69 -22.19 -3.85 3.53
C GLN A 69 -23.38 -3.69 4.47
N ARG A 70 -23.16 -3.25 5.71
CA ARG A 70 -24.23 -2.93 6.68
C ARG A 70 -25.10 -1.79 6.20
N CYS A 71 -24.49 -0.70 5.70
CA CYS A 71 -25.20 0.45 5.15
C CYS A 71 -26.07 0.06 3.94
N GLN A 72 -25.62 -0.89 3.11
CA GLN A 72 -26.39 -1.39 1.96
C GLN A 72 -27.47 -2.40 2.37
N GLY A 73 -27.27 -3.13 3.47
CA GLY A 73 -28.17 -4.19 3.94
C GLY A 73 -28.01 -5.51 3.19
N SER A 74 -26.93 -5.70 2.44
CA SER A 74 -26.65 -6.95 1.71
C SER A 74 -25.22 -7.41 1.95
N LEU A 75 -25.06 -8.68 2.33
CA LEU A 75 -23.75 -9.34 2.48
C LEU A 75 -23.35 -10.13 1.23
N HIS A 76 -24.31 -10.46 0.37
CA HIS A 76 -24.13 -11.36 -0.78
C HIS A 76 -23.96 -10.62 -2.11
N GLN A 77 -24.28 -9.33 -2.14
CA GLN A 77 -24.16 -8.49 -3.33
C GLN A 77 -23.02 -7.50 -3.17
N ASP A 78 -22.51 -7.02 -4.31
CA ASP A 78 -21.47 -6.01 -4.35
C ASP A 78 -21.96 -4.65 -3.84
N VAL A 79 -21.04 -3.91 -3.20
CA VAL A 79 -21.29 -2.56 -2.69
C VAL A 79 -21.23 -1.53 -3.83
N ILE A 80 -22.39 -1.19 -4.41
CA ILE A 80 -22.54 -0.25 -5.53
C ILE A 80 -22.67 1.24 -5.15
N CYS A 81 -22.47 1.60 -3.88
CA CYS A 81 -22.63 2.98 -3.39
C CYS A 81 -21.75 4.01 -4.14
N ILE A 82 -22.33 5.15 -4.54
CA ILE A 82 -21.64 6.28 -5.22
C ILE A 82 -21.79 7.62 -4.47
N ASN A 83 -22.27 7.61 -3.23
CA ASN A 83 -22.46 8.83 -2.43
C ASN A 83 -21.11 9.49 -2.10
N ARG A 84 -20.83 10.65 -2.69
CA ARG A 84 -19.57 11.38 -2.51
C ARG A 84 -19.50 12.14 -1.18
N ASP A 85 -20.63 12.39 -0.53
CA ASP A 85 -20.69 13.02 0.79
C ASP A 85 -20.43 12.01 1.92
N CYS A 86 -20.44 10.70 1.61
CA CYS A 86 -20.06 9.67 2.56
C CYS A 86 -18.55 9.71 2.83
N PRO A 87 -18.11 9.82 4.10
CA PRO A 87 -16.68 9.88 4.44
C PRO A 87 -15.93 8.57 4.10
N ILE A 88 -16.63 7.46 3.90
CA ILE A 88 -16.05 6.15 3.56
C ILE A 88 -15.78 6.01 2.06
N PHE A 89 -16.51 6.73 1.20
CA PHE A 89 -16.55 6.49 -0.25
C PHE A 89 -15.16 6.50 -0.91
N TYR A 90 -14.34 7.52 -0.62
CA TYR A 90 -12.96 7.58 -1.13
C TYR A 90 -11.98 6.75 -0.28
N ARG A 91 -12.23 6.62 1.02
CA ARG A 91 -11.36 5.87 1.94
C ARG A 91 -11.31 4.39 1.58
N ARG A 92 -12.44 3.74 1.29
CA ARG A 92 -12.48 2.31 0.90
C ARG A 92 -11.61 2.03 -0.33
N ALA A 93 -11.65 2.92 -1.33
CA ALA A 93 -10.85 2.77 -2.55
C ALA A 93 -9.37 3.04 -2.30
N LYS A 94 -9.07 4.03 -1.45
CA LYS A 94 -7.70 4.35 -1.05
C LYS A 94 -7.05 3.21 -0.28
N VAL A 95 -7.71 2.67 0.75
CA VAL A 95 -7.14 1.60 1.59
C VAL A 95 -6.85 0.36 0.76
N LYS A 96 -7.76 -0.02 -0.15
CA LYS A 96 -7.50 -1.13 -1.09
C LYS A 96 -6.25 -0.92 -1.94
N LYS A 97 -6.02 0.31 -2.42
CA LYS A 97 -4.80 0.66 -3.17
C LYS A 97 -3.57 0.66 -2.27
N ASP A 98 -3.68 1.18 -1.06
CA ASP A 98 -2.59 1.24 -0.08
C ASP A 98 -2.12 -0.19 0.27
N ILE A 99 -3.05 -1.13 0.51
CA ILE A 99 -2.79 -2.56 0.70
C ILE A 99 -1.97 -3.13 -0.47
N GLY A 100 -2.44 -2.98 -1.70
CA GLY A 100 -1.71 -3.50 -2.87
C GLY A 100 -0.29 -2.94 -2.99
N THR A 101 -0.08 -1.66 -2.68
CA THR A 101 1.28 -1.08 -2.68
C THR A 101 2.18 -1.58 -1.54
N LEU A 102 1.59 -2.01 -0.41
CA LEU A 102 2.34 -2.59 0.71
C LEU A 102 2.67 -4.06 0.43
N GLU A 103 1.76 -4.82 -0.16
CA GLU A 103 2.00 -6.20 -0.63
C GLU A 103 3.14 -6.26 -1.64
N GLU A 104 3.17 -5.36 -2.63
CA GLU A 104 4.29 -5.25 -3.58
C GLU A 104 5.64 -5.00 -2.87
N ARG A 105 5.65 -4.21 -1.80
CA ARG A 105 6.87 -3.91 -1.04
C ARG A 105 7.30 -5.10 -0.17
N LEU A 106 6.36 -5.74 0.50
CA LEU A 106 6.64 -6.93 1.32
C LEU A 106 7.12 -8.10 0.47
N SER A 107 6.49 -8.35 -0.68
CA SER A 107 6.94 -9.40 -1.60
C SER A 107 8.35 -9.15 -2.15
N SER A 108 8.74 -7.88 -2.32
CA SER A 108 10.13 -7.55 -2.70
C SER A 108 11.15 -7.86 -1.60
N LEU A 109 10.74 -7.80 -0.32
CA LEU A 109 11.58 -8.14 0.83
C LEU A 109 11.68 -9.65 1.06
N SER A 110 10.59 -10.40 0.82
CA SER A 110 10.48 -11.82 1.20
C SER A 110 11.31 -12.79 0.36
N LEU A 111 12.07 -12.32 -0.64
CA LEU A 111 13.03 -13.16 -1.38
C LEU A 111 14.32 -13.47 -0.60
N SER A 112 14.47 -12.99 0.64
CA SER A 112 15.63 -13.25 1.51
C SER A 112 15.36 -14.21 2.68
N SER A 113 14.10 -14.63 2.89
CA SER A 113 13.69 -15.41 4.07
C SER A 113 13.27 -16.83 3.69
N ASP A 114 14.20 -17.59 3.10
CA ASP A 114 14.16 -19.06 3.17
C ASP A 114 14.60 -19.47 4.58
N TRP A 115 13.63 -19.67 5.48
CA TRP A 115 13.77 -20.44 6.72
C TRP A 115 12.92 -21.69 6.62
#